data_AF-A0A9D6PMH2-F1
#
_entry.id   AF-A0A9D6PMH2-F1
#
_cell.length_a   1.000
_cell.length_b   1.000
_cell.length_c   1.000
_cell.angle_alpha   90.00
_cell.angle_beta   90.00
_cell.angle_gamma   90.00
#
_symmetry.space_group_name_H-M   'P 1'
#
loop_
_entity.id
_entity.type
_entity.pdbx_description
1 polymer ?
#
loop_
_entity_poly.entity_id
_entity_poly.type
_entity_poly.pdbx_seq_one_letter_code
_entity_poly.pdbx_strand_id
1 'polypeptide(L)'
;MWPSWLKGLMGAWVVYDSKKRKGIELFWAFIVLIFGPSFIPIYLARRPLLRGEIRRGSFLWNVICNFERFFSCLLLLAGFAVLGENIEESFENRDLAVAKRAEIQAGSIFGLFVLFLIFLLERLLSSLFRGWMESDMPQEK
;
A
#
# COMPACT_ATOMS: atom_id res chain seq x y z
N MET A 1 15.32 -3.56 -1.09
CA MET A 1 15.70 -2.28 -0.44
C MET A 1 14.94 -1.17 -1.15
N TRP A 2 14.28 -0.26 -0.42
CA TRP A 2 13.48 0.80 -1.05
C TRP A 2 14.35 1.80 -1.82
N PRO A 3 13.94 2.26 -3.02
CA PRO A 3 14.68 3.27 -3.76
C PRO A 3 14.88 4.56 -2.96
N SER A 4 16.06 5.17 -3.05
CA SER A 4 16.42 6.38 -2.28
C SER A 4 15.47 7.56 -2.57
N TRP A 5 15.02 7.69 -3.82
CA TRP A 5 14.05 8.74 -4.21
C TRP A 5 12.71 8.56 -3.49
N LEU A 6 12.22 7.32 -3.36
CA LEU A 6 10.96 7.02 -2.70
C LEU A 6 11.06 7.25 -1.19
N LYS A 7 12.20 6.90 -0.59
CA LYS A 7 12.50 7.22 0.81
C LYS A 7 12.47 8.73 1.05
N GLY A 8 13.11 9.52 0.18
CA GLY A 8 13.11 10.98 0.26
C GLY A 8 11.70 11.56 0.13
N LEU A 9 10.94 11.12 -0.87
CA LEU A 9 9.55 11.54 -1.11
C LEU A 9 8.66 11.24 0.09
N MET A 10 8.69 10.00 0.59
CA MET A 10 7.87 9.59 1.74
C MET A 10 8.31 10.25 3.04
N GLY A 11 9.62 10.44 3.24
CA GLY A 11 10.14 11.19 4.38
C GLY A 11 9.65 12.63 4.38
N ALA A 12 9.70 13.33 3.25
CA ALA A 12 9.18 14.69 3.11
C ALA A 12 7.67 14.76 3.38
N TRP A 13 6.91 13.78 2.88
CA TRP A 13 5.48 13.68 3.17
C TRP A 13 5.19 13.48 4.67
N VAL A 14 5.95 12.62 5.36
CA VAL A 14 5.82 12.41 6.80
C VAL A 14 6.15 13.68 7.59
N VAL A 15 7.17 14.45 7.19
CA VAL A 15 7.46 15.76 7.81
C VAL A 15 6.27 16.69 7.69
N TYR A 16 5.71 16.80 6.48
CA TYR A 16 4.56 17.67 6.21
C TYR A 16 3.31 17.25 7.03
N ASP A 17 2.97 15.95 7.02
CA ASP A 17 1.81 15.43 7.76
C ASP A 17 2.00 15.57 9.28
N SER A 18 3.18 15.25 9.82
CA SER A 18 3.46 15.36 11.25
C SER A 18 3.46 16.82 11.70
N LYS A 19 3.99 17.75 10.91
CA LYS A 19 3.96 19.19 11.20
C LYS A 19 2.54 19.72 11.30
N LYS A 20 1.65 19.31 10.38
CA LYS A 20 0.22 19.67 10.43
C LYS A 20 -0.47 19.16 11.70
N ARG A 21 0.00 18.02 12.22
CA ARG A 21 -0.57 17.32 13.39
C ARG A 21 0.12 17.67 14.71
N LYS A 22 1.10 18.58 14.71
CA LYS A 22 1.94 18.91 15.89
C LYS A 22 2.59 17.67 16.52
N GLY A 23 3.03 16.72 15.68
CA GLY A 23 3.70 15.49 16.08
C GLY A 23 5.21 15.65 16.30
N ILE A 24 5.94 14.54 16.27
CA ILE A 24 7.42 14.52 16.32
C ILE A 24 7.94 14.27 14.90
N GLU A 25 7.93 15.32 14.06
CA GLU A 25 8.15 15.21 12.61
C GLU A 25 9.52 14.63 12.24
N LEU A 26 10.59 15.07 12.90
CA LEU A 26 11.95 14.67 12.57
C LEU A 26 12.24 13.21 12.90
N PHE A 27 11.67 12.70 14.00
CA PHE A 27 11.83 11.30 14.41
C PHE A 27 11.22 10.34 13.37
N TRP A 28 9.97 10.60 12.98
CA TRP A 28 9.27 9.74 12.02
C TRP A 28 9.86 9.82 10.62
N ALA A 29 10.28 11.01 10.19
CA ALA A 29 10.98 11.18 8.93
C ALA A 29 12.29 10.40 8.90
N PHE A 30 13.08 10.45 9.97
CA PHE A 30 14.33 9.69 10.09
C PHE A 30 14.11 8.18 10.01
N ILE A 31 13.09 7.65 10.70
CA ILE A 31 12.70 6.24 10.61
C ILE A 31 12.37 5.86 9.17
N VAL A 32 11.57 6.66 8.47
CA VAL A 32 11.18 6.38 7.08
C VAL A 32 12.36 6.50 6.11
N LEU A 33 13.34 7.37 6.36
CA LEU A 33 14.54 7.45 5.52
C LEU A 33 15.43 6.20 5.67
N ILE A 34 15.58 5.69 6.90
CA ILE A 34 16.39 4.48 7.16
C ILE A 34 15.67 3.23 6.66
N PHE A 35 14.49 2.96 7.20
CA PHE A 35 13.77 1.70 6.99
C PHE A 35 12.85 1.73 5.77
N GLY A 36 12.55 2.91 5.24
CA GLY A 36 11.70 3.10 4.09
C GLY A 36 10.19 3.17 4.40
N PRO A 37 9.37 3.17 3.34
CA PRO A 37 7.91 3.20 3.41
C PRO A 37 7.27 2.09 4.28
N SER A 38 7.97 0.99 4.53
CA SER A 38 7.49 -0.10 5.39
C SER A 38 7.11 0.32 6.81
N PHE A 39 7.63 1.43 7.31
CA PHE A 39 7.30 1.97 8.64
C PHE A 39 6.17 3.01 8.62
N ILE A 40 5.66 3.38 7.43
CA ILE A 40 4.51 4.29 7.31
C ILE A 40 3.29 3.75 8.07
N PRO A 41 2.90 2.46 7.97
CA PRO A 41 1.75 1.94 8.71
C PRO A 41 1.83 2.19 10.23
N ILE A 42 3.03 2.05 10.80
CA ILE A 42 3.28 2.29 12.22
C ILE A 42 3.16 3.78 12.54
N TYR A 43 3.70 4.64 11.67
CA TYR A 43 3.51 6.09 11.77
C TYR A 43 2.02 6.48 11.76
N LEU A 44 1.23 5.95 10.81
CA LEU A 44 -0.21 6.25 10.71
C LEU A 44 -0.98 5.77 11.96
N ALA A 45 -0.58 4.64 12.54
CA ALA A 45 -1.17 4.12 13.76
C ALA A 45 -0.85 4.98 15.00
N ARG A 46 0.32 5.64 15.04
CA ARG A 46 0.78 6.40 16.21
C ARG A 46 0.56 7.91 16.11
N ARG A 47 0.41 8.48 14.92
CA ARG A 47 0.37 9.94 14.70
C ARG A 47 -0.75 10.61 15.52
N PRO A 48 -0.61 11.88 15.91
CA PRO A 48 -1.72 12.61 16.52
C PRO A 48 -2.91 12.72 15.56
N LEU A 49 -4.11 12.61 16.13
CA LEU A 49 -5.36 12.78 15.40
C LEU A 49 -5.63 14.27 15.16
N LEU A 50 -6.18 14.60 13.99
CA LEU A 50 -6.72 15.94 13.74
C LEU A 50 -8.11 16.07 14.37
N ARG A 51 -8.58 17.31 14.55
CA ARG A 51 -9.93 17.56 15.07
C ARG A 51 -10.98 16.84 14.21
N GLY A 52 -11.78 15.98 14.83
CA GLY A 52 -12.83 15.20 14.17
C GLY A 52 -12.37 13.85 13.59
N GLU A 53 -11.07 13.53 13.64
CA GLU A 53 -10.61 12.17 13.36
C GLU A 53 -10.88 11.28 14.57
N ILE A 54 -11.30 10.03 14.32
CA ILE A 54 -11.55 9.03 15.36
C ILE A 54 -10.63 7.85 15.07
N ARG A 55 -9.96 7.35 16.10
CA ARG A 55 -9.23 6.07 16.03
C ARG A 55 -10.03 5.02 16.79
N ARG A 56 -10.23 3.86 16.17
CA ARG A 56 -10.95 2.73 16.78
C ARG A 56 -9.97 1.66 17.20
N GLY A 57 -10.20 1.08 18.38
CA GLY A 57 -9.43 -0.06 18.85
C GLY A 57 -8.02 0.26 19.35
N SER A 58 -7.25 -0.80 19.57
CA SER A 58 -5.91 -0.69 20.14
C SER A 58 -4.86 -0.22 19.12
N PHE A 59 -3.68 0.18 19.61
CA PHE A 59 -2.55 0.53 18.75
C PHE A 59 -2.19 -0.61 17.79
N LEU A 60 -2.08 -1.85 18.28
CA LEU A 60 -1.75 -3.02 17.46
C LEU A 60 -2.80 -3.26 16.37
N TRP A 61 -4.08 -3.10 16.69
CA TRP A 61 -5.16 -3.21 15.71
C TRP A 61 -4.98 -2.19 14.57
N ASN A 62 -4.72 -0.93 14.92
CA ASN A 62 -4.48 0.12 13.94
C ASN A 62 -3.23 -0.15 13.10
N VAL A 63 -2.17 -0.70 13.68
CA VAL A 63 -0.96 -1.09 12.94
C VAL A 63 -1.32 -2.14 11.88
N ILE A 64 -2.02 -3.22 12.26
CA ILE A 64 -2.44 -4.28 11.33
C ILE A 64 -3.33 -3.71 10.22
N CYS A 65 -4.32 -2.90 10.59
CA CYS A 65 -5.24 -2.26 9.65
C CYS A 65 -4.56 -1.32 8.65
N ASN A 66 -3.46 -0.65 9.05
CA ASN A 66 -2.68 0.19 8.15
C ASN A 66 -1.69 -0.64 7.31
N PHE A 67 -1.16 -1.75 7.83
CA PHE A 67 -0.32 -2.66 7.07
C PHE A 67 -1.09 -3.33 5.93
N GLU A 68 -2.32 -3.77 6.18
CA GLU A 68 -3.20 -4.29 5.13
C GLU A 68 -3.36 -3.25 4.01
N ARG A 69 -3.73 -2.00 4.34
CA ARG A 69 -3.88 -0.94 3.34
C ARG A 69 -2.60 -0.68 2.56
N PHE A 70 -1.47 -0.71 3.24
CA PHE A 70 -0.16 -0.54 2.62
C PHE A 70 0.14 -1.67 1.63
N PHE A 71 -0.06 -2.93 2.00
CA PHE A 71 0.14 -4.06 1.10
C PHE A 71 -0.87 -4.07 -0.05
N SER A 72 -2.13 -3.68 0.19
CA SER A 72 -3.12 -3.50 -0.88
C SER A 72 -2.65 -2.48 -1.91
N CYS A 73 -2.09 -1.34 -1.48
CA CYS A 73 -1.51 -0.35 -2.39
C CYS A 73 -0.30 -0.89 -3.14
N LEU A 74 0.59 -1.65 -2.48
CA LEU A 74 1.73 -2.27 -3.15
C LEU A 74 1.32 -3.31 -4.19
N LEU A 75 0.31 -4.11 -3.91
CA LEU A 75 -0.21 -5.11 -4.84
C LEU A 75 -0.81 -4.43 -6.08
N LEU A 76 -1.53 -3.33 -5.89
CA LEU A 76 -2.05 -2.52 -6.99
C LEU A 76 -0.92 -1.90 -7.83
N LEU A 77 0.13 -1.37 -7.20
CA LEU A 77 1.32 -0.88 -7.92
C LEU A 77 2.05 -2.00 -8.67
N ALA A 78 2.15 -3.19 -8.09
CA ALA A 78 2.72 -4.36 -8.75
C ALA A 78 1.90 -4.76 -9.99
N GLY A 79 0.57 -4.71 -9.89
CA GLY A 79 -0.32 -4.94 -11.04
C GLY A 79 -0.07 -3.95 -12.18
N PHE A 80 0.09 -2.66 -11.87
CA PHE A 80 0.45 -1.65 -12.87
C PHE A 80 1.85 -1.86 -13.46
N ALA A 81 2.82 -2.30 -12.65
CA ALA A 81 4.16 -2.60 -13.14
C ALA A 81 4.14 -3.74 -14.17
N VAL A 82 3.42 -4.83 -13.88
CA VAL A 82 3.25 -5.95 -14.82
C VAL A 82 2.58 -5.50 -16.12
N LEU A 83 1.55 -4.63 -16.04
CA LEU A 83 0.95 -4.06 -17.24
C LEU A 83 1.94 -3.24 -18.07
N GLY A 84 2.78 -2.43 -17.41
CA GLY A 84 3.82 -1.66 -18.06
C GLY A 84 4.85 -2.54 -18.79
N GLU A 85 5.33 -3.59 -18.11
CA GLU A 85 6.30 -4.54 -18.67
C GLU A 85 5.72 -5.28 -19.90
N ASN A 86 4.45 -5.71 -19.84
CA ASN A 86 3.79 -6.35 -20.99
C ASN A 86 3.66 -5.41 -22.20
N ILE A 87 3.44 -4.12 -21.96
CA ILE A 87 3.38 -3.11 -23.03
C ILE A 87 4.78 -2.93 -23.65
N GLU A 88 5.81 -2.81 -22.81
CA GLU A 88 7.20 -2.65 -23.25
C GLU A 88 7.70 -3.86 -24.05
N GLU A 89 7.45 -5.08 -23.55
CA GLU A 89 7.81 -6.32 -24.24
C GLU A 89 7.07 -6.44 -25.60
N SER A 90 5.85 -5.90 -25.68
CA SER A 90 5.11 -5.77 -26.94
C SER A 90 5.74 -4.76 -27.91
N PHE A 91 6.56 -3.82 -27.48
CA PHE A 91 7.29 -2.95 -28.42
C PHE A 91 8.62 -3.55 -28.86
N GLU A 92 9.34 -4.21 -27.95
CA GLU A 92 10.71 -4.67 -28.18
C GLU A 92 10.79 -6.00 -28.94
N ASN A 93 9.94 -6.97 -28.60
CA ASN A 93 10.02 -8.33 -29.16
C ASN A 93 9.19 -8.53 -30.44
N ARG A 94 9.30 -7.64 -31.44
CA ARG A 94 8.51 -7.74 -32.69
C ARG A 94 8.90 -8.92 -33.57
N ASP A 95 10.10 -9.45 -33.36
CA ASP A 95 10.67 -10.55 -34.14
C ASP A 95 10.19 -11.94 -33.67
N LEU A 96 9.48 -12.02 -32.55
CA LEU A 96 8.87 -13.26 -32.08
C LEU A 96 7.67 -13.64 -32.95
N ALA A 97 7.45 -14.94 -33.15
CA ALA A 97 6.25 -15.45 -33.79
C ALA A 97 4.99 -14.94 -33.06
N VAL A 98 4.02 -14.45 -33.83
CA VAL A 98 2.79 -13.82 -33.33
C VAL A 98 2.09 -14.67 -32.27
N ALA A 99 2.07 -16.00 -32.45
CA ALA A 99 1.49 -16.95 -31.49
C ALA A 99 2.17 -16.92 -30.12
N LYS A 100 3.51 -16.88 -30.07
CA LYS A 100 4.27 -16.89 -28.82
C LYS A 100 4.09 -15.59 -28.03
N ARG A 101 3.98 -14.46 -28.73
CA ARG A 101 3.68 -13.16 -28.13
C ARG A 101 2.25 -13.10 -27.58
N ALA A 102 1.27 -13.62 -28.32
CA ALA A 102 -0.12 -13.69 -27.87
C ALA A 102 -0.26 -14.56 -26.62
N GLU A 103 0.50 -15.66 -26.53
CA GLU A 103 0.54 -16.53 -25.35
C GLU A 103 1.06 -15.81 -24.10
N ILE A 104 2.20 -15.11 -24.20
CA ILE A 104 2.78 -14.33 -23.08
C ILE A 104 1.79 -13.27 -22.61
N GLN A 105 1.21 -12.51 -23.55
CA GLN A 105 0.26 -11.46 -23.22
C GLN A 105 -1.03 -12.02 -22.59
N ALA A 106 -1.55 -13.13 -23.11
CA ALA A 106 -2.73 -13.80 -22.55
C ALA A 106 -2.45 -14.34 -21.14
N GLY A 107 -1.29 -14.94 -20.91
CA GLY A 107 -0.86 -15.44 -19.61
C GLY A 107 -0.76 -14.32 -18.56
N SER A 108 -0.15 -13.20 -18.92
CA SER A 108 -0.05 -12.02 -18.04
C SER A 108 -1.39 -11.40 -17.71
N ILE A 109 -2.27 -11.22 -18.70
CA ILE A 109 -3.62 -10.67 -18.49
C ILE A 109 -4.44 -11.62 -17.61
N PHE A 110 -4.37 -12.93 -17.87
CA PHE A 110 -5.06 -13.92 -17.06
C PHE A 110 -4.54 -13.95 -15.62
N GLY A 111 -3.23 -13.88 -15.43
CA GLY A 111 -2.61 -13.79 -14.10
C GLY A 111 -3.06 -12.56 -13.32
N LEU A 112 -3.08 -11.39 -13.98
CA LEU A 112 -3.59 -10.15 -13.38
C LEU A 112 -5.09 -10.25 -13.03
N PHE A 113 -5.88 -10.88 -13.90
CA PHE A 113 -7.30 -11.11 -13.63
C PHE A 113 -7.52 -11.98 -12.39
N VAL A 114 -6.78 -13.09 -12.26
CA VAL A 114 -6.85 -13.96 -11.07
C VAL A 114 -6.39 -13.20 -9.81
N LEU A 115 -5.29 -12.45 -9.88
CA LEU A 115 -4.82 -11.63 -8.76
C LEU A 115 -5.85 -10.58 -8.35
N PHE A 116 -6.52 -9.95 -9.32
CA PHE A 116 -7.57 -8.98 -9.06
C PHE A 116 -8.78 -9.62 -8.35
N LEU A 117 -9.19 -10.82 -8.75
CA LEU A 117 -10.27 -11.56 -8.06
C LEU A 117 -9.89 -11.90 -6.62
N ILE A 118 -8.66 -12.39 -6.40
CA ILE A 118 -8.15 -12.68 -5.05
C ILE A 118 -8.11 -11.39 -4.21
N PHE A 119 -7.67 -10.29 -4.80
CA PHE A 119 -7.64 -8.98 -4.14
C PHE A 119 -9.03 -8.48 -3.76
N LEU A 120 -10.03 -8.60 -4.64
CA LEU A 120 -11.41 -8.26 -4.31
C LEU A 120 -11.96 -9.12 -3.17
N LEU A 121 -11.69 -10.42 -3.19
CA LEU A 121 -12.11 -11.34 -2.14
C LEU A 121 -11.46 -10.99 -0.80
N GLU A 122 -10.15 -10.74 -0.79
CA GLU A 122 -9.42 -10.26 0.40
C GLU A 122 -10.04 -8.97 0.93
N ARG A 123 -10.33 -8.00 0.05
CA ARG A 123 -10.89 -6.72 0.46
C ARG A 123 -12.27 -6.85 1.10
N LEU A 124 -13.10 -7.74 0.55
CA LEU A 124 -14.42 -8.04 1.11
C LEU A 124 -14.29 -8.69 2.49
N LEU A 125 -13.47 -9.75 2.61
CA LEU A 125 -13.24 -10.44 3.88
C LEU A 125 -12.66 -9.51 4.96
N SER A 126 -11.65 -8.71 4.60
CA SER A 126 -11.03 -7.71 5.48
C SER A 126 -12.06 -6.69 5.97
N SER A 127 -12.95 -6.21 5.10
CA SER A 127 -13.98 -5.23 5.47
C SER A 127 -15.03 -5.80 6.43
N LEU A 128 -15.49 -7.03 6.18
CA LEU A 128 -16.44 -7.73 7.04
C LEU A 128 -15.82 -8.02 8.41
N PHE A 129 -14.59 -8.53 8.42
CA PHE A 129 -13.87 -8.82 9.64
C PHE A 129 -13.62 -7.56 10.48
N ARG A 130 -13.23 -6.44 9.85
CA ARG A 130 -13.09 -5.15 10.54
C ARG A 130 -14.41 -4.65 11.10
N GLY A 131 -15.50 -4.73 10.33
CA GLY A 131 -16.82 -4.31 10.80
C GLY A 131 -17.25 -5.07 12.05
N TRP A 132 -16.99 -6.38 12.09
CA TRP A 132 -17.27 -7.23 13.25
C TRP A 132 -16.37 -6.91 14.45
N MET A 133 -15.06 -6.72 14.24
CA MET A 133 -14.13 -6.40 15.33
C MET A 133 -14.35 -4.99 15.90
N GLU A 134 -14.59 -4.00 15.03
CA GLU A 134 -14.68 -2.59 15.41
C GLU A 134 -16.02 -2.20 16.02
N SER A 135 -17.06 -3.05 15.97
CA SER A 135 -18.36 -2.76 16.60
C SER A 135 -18.24 -2.61 18.12
N ASP A 136 -17.33 -3.36 18.72
CA ASP A 136 -17.24 -3.51 20.18
C ASP A 136 -16.03 -2.77 20.77
N MET A 137 -15.25 -2.08 19.93
CA MET A 137 -14.00 -1.47 20.35
C MET A 137 -14.16 -0.01 20.85
N PRO A 138 -13.39 0.38 21.89
CA PRO A 138 -13.38 1.75 22.39
C PRO A 138 -12.84 2.71 21.32
N GLN A 139 -13.36 3.94 21.34
CA GLN A 139 -12.98 5.00 20.41
C GLN A 139 -12.09 6.02 21.12
N GLU A 140 -10.93 6.28 20.54
CA GLU A 140 -10.06 7.39 20.92
C GLU A 140 -10.46 8.62 20.08
N LYS A 141 -10.76 9.72 20.75
CA LYS A 141 -11.14 11.02 20.16
C LYS A 141 -9.99 12.01 20.26
#